data_AF-A0A498ES86-F1
#
_entry.id   AF-A0A498ES86-F1
#
_cell.length_a   1.000
_cell.length_b   1.000
_cell.length_c   1.000
_cell.angle_alpha   90.00
_cell.angle_beta   90.00
_cell.angle_gamma   90.00
#
_symmetry.space_group_name_H-M   'P 1'
#
loop_
_entity.id
_entity.type
_entity.pdbx_description
1 polymer ?
#
loop_
_entity_poly.entity_id
_entity_poly.type
_entity_poly.pdbx_seq_one_letter_code
_entity_poly.pdbx_strand_id
1 'polypeptide(L)'
;DVLGAGEGWAKSILFNEQVRDEFEAFFHRPQTLALGVCNGCQMMSNLRELIPGAEHWPRFVRNLSDRFEARFSLVEVAASPSLFMQGMTGSRMPIAVSHGKGHVEVRDAAHLAALESHGLVALRFVNNAGQVTEAYPANPNGSPNGITAVTSA
;
A
#
# COMPACT_ATOMS: atom_id res chain seq x y z
N ASP A 1 -10.47 10.93 8.37
CA ASP A 1 -10.09 11.29 6.98
C ASP A 1 -10.09 12.78 6.63
N VAL A 2 -10.57 13.67 7.51
CA VAL A 2 -10.33 15.13 7.36
C VAL A 2 -8.81 15.35 7.32
N LEU A 3 -8.34 16.24 6.43
CA LEU A 3 -6.92 16.47 6.09
C LEU A 3 -6.20 15.33 5.34
N GLY A 4 -6.94 14.31 4.89
CA GLY A 4 -6.36 13.12 4.24
C GLY A 4 -6.48 11.89 5.13
N ALA A 5 -6.63 10.70 4.54
CA ALA A 5 -6.70 9.47 5.33
C ALA A 5 -5.30 9.04 5.76
N GLY A 6 -5.14 8.61 7.01
CA GLY A 6 -3.83 8.31 7.61
C GLY A 6 -2.96 9.53 7.94
N GLU A 7 -3.18 10.67 7.28
CA GLU A 7 -2.35 11.87 7.39
C GLU A 7 -2.32 12.48 8.80
N GLY A 8 -3.48 12.68 9.43
CA GLY A 8 -3.53 13.23 10.79
C GLY A 8 -2.86 12.32 11.83
N TRP A 9 -3.02 11.00 11.68
CA TRP A 9 -2.36 10.01 12.53
C TRP A 9 -0.84 10.06 12.33
N ALA A 10 -0.36 9.95 11.09
CA ALA A 10 1.06 10.01 10.78
C ALA A 10 1.69 11.33 11.25
N LYS A 11 1.07 12.48 10.95
CA LYS A 11 1.59 13.79 11.37
C LYS A 11 1.60 13.97 12.88
N SER A 12 0.65 13.38 13.61
CA SER A 12 0.68 13.41 15.08
C SER A 12 1.88 12.65 15.66
N ILE A 13 2.32 11.58 15.00
CA ILE A 13 3.58 10.86 15.32
C ILE A 13 4.77 11.75 14.94
N LEU A 14 4.83 12.24 13.70
CA LEU A 14 5.98 13.00 13.19
C LEU A 14 6.23 14.31 13.94
N PHE A 15 5.18 14.97 14.44
CA PHE A 15 5.28 16.25 15.14
C PHE A 15 5.47 16.11 16.65
N ASN A 16 5.48 14.89 17.19
CA ASN A 16 5.87 14.62 18.56
C ASN A 16 7.21 13.90 18.56
N GLU A 17 8.30 14.61 18.87
CA GLU A 17 9.68 14.07 18.78
C GLU A 17 9.84 12.74 19.54
N GLN A 18 9.31 12.63 20.76
CA GLN A 18 9.42 11.39 21.53
C GLN A 18 8.73 10.21 20.84
N VAL A 19 7.55 10.42 20.28
CA VAL A 19 6.79 9.35 19.60
C VAL A 19 7.43 9.05 18.24
N ARG A 20 7.87 10.07 17.50
CA ARG A 20 8.62 9.90 16.25
C ARG A 20 9.84 8.99 16.47
N ASP A 21 10.66 9.30 17.47
CA ASP A 21 11.88 8.55 17.78
C ASP A 21 11.57 7.10 18.16
N GLU A 22 10.46 6.85 18.86
CA GLU A 22 10.02 5.49 19.22
C GLU A 22 9.64 4.66 17.97
N PHE A 23 8.92 5.26 17.01
CA PHE A 23 8.57 4.60 15.75
C PHE A 23 9.79 4.36 14.87
N GLU A 24 10.67 5.36 14.72
CA GLU A 24 11.92 5.22 13.95
C GLU A 24 12.81 4.14 14.55
N ALA A 25 13.02 4.15 15.88
CA ALA A 25 13.76 3.10 16.57
C ALA A 25 13.11 1.72 16.40
N PHE A 26 11.79 1.63 16.40
CA PHE A 26 11.08 0.37 16.12
C PHE A 26 11.37 -0.13 14.70
N PHE A 27 11.22 0.70 13.66
CA PHE A 27 11.43 0.28 12.27
C PHE A 27 12.90 -0.04 11.94
N HIS A 28 13.85 0.58 12.62
CA HIS A 28 15.28 0.33 12.43
C HIS A 28 15.80 -0.92 13.16
N ARG A 29 14.99 -1.61 13.96
CA ARG A 29 15.40 -2.87 14.59
C ARG A 29 15.49 -4.01 13.55
N PRO A 30 16.50 -4.87 13.64
CA PRO A 30 16.81 -5.83 12.57
C PRO A 30 15.80 -6.98 12.39
N GLN A 31 14.85 -7.17 13.31
CA GLN A 31 13.93 -8.32 13.31
C GLN A 31 12.48 -7.95 13.67
N THR A 32 12.14 -6.67 13.63
CA THR A 32 10.75 -6.22 13.84
C THR A 32 9.93 -6.42 12.57
N LEU A 33 8.67 -6.81 12.76
CA LEU A 33 7.70 -6.94 11.68
C LEU A 33 6.58 -5.92 11.89
N ALA A 34 6.16 -5.25 10.81
CA ALA A 34 5.08 -4.27 10.83
C ALA A 34 4.11 -4.52 9.68
N LEU A 35 2.81 -4.36 9.95
CA LEU A 35 1.75 -4.49 8.95
C LEU A 35 0.78 -3.32 9.06
N GLY A 36 0.63 -2.57 7.97
CA GLY A 36 -0.37 -1.52 7.83
C GLY A 36 -1.53 -2.00 6.96
N VAL A 37 -2.76 -2.01 7.49
CA VAL A 37 -3.96 -2.40 6.74
C VAL A 37 -4.90 -1.21 6.60
N CYS A 38 -5.39 -0.94 5.38
CA CYS A 38 -6.31 0.14 5.06
C CYS A 38 -5.85 1.51 5.62
N ASN A 39 -6.44 2.00 6.72
CA ASN A 39 -6.01 3.26 7.34
C ASN A 39 -4.60 3.19 7.95
N GLY A 40 -4.17 2.02 8.42
CA GLY A 40 -2.79 1.77 8.84
C GLY A 40 -1.82 1.81 7.66
N CYS A 41 -2.21 1.29 6.49
CA CYS A 41 -1.41 1.39 5.25
C CYS A 41 -1.21 2.86 4.85
N GLN A 42 -2.30 3.65 4.86
CA GLN A 42 -2.25 5.08 4.57
C GLN A 42 -1.36 5.82 5.58
N MET A 43 -1.49 5.53 6.88
CA MET A 43 -0.64 6.13 7.91
C MET A 43 0.83 5.79 7.69
N MET A 44 1.18 4.52 7.50
CA MET A 44 2.57 4.11 7.27
C MET A 44 3.15 4.68 5.98
N SER A 45 2.36 4.82 4.91
CA SER A 45 2.81 5.49 3.68
C SER A 45 3.20 6.96 3.90
N ASN A 46 2.58 7.63 4.88
CA ASN A 46 2.93 8.99 5.30
C ASN A 46 4.09 9.02 6.31
N LEU A 47 4.46 7.88 6.91
CA LEU A 47 5.64 7.72 7.76
C LEU A 47 6.87 7.20 7.02
N ARG A 48 6.86 7.14 5.68
CA ARG A 48 7.95 6.54 4.90
C ARG A 48 9.35 7.10 5.22
N GLU A 49 9.45 8.31 5.76
CA GLU A 49 10.75 8.89 6.19
C GLU A 49 11.37 8.20 7.41
N LEU A 50 10.58 7.46 8.19
CA LEU A 50 11.03 6.70 9.35
C LEU A 50 11.22 5.19 9.06
N ILE A 51 10.93 4.74 7.84
CA ILE A 51 10.86 3.32 7.48
C ILE A 51 11.97 3.01 6.47
N PRO A 52 13.00 2.23 6.85
CA PRO A 52 14.04 1.79 5.93
C PRO A 52 13.47 1.04 4.71
N GLY A 53 13.97 1.34 3.50
CA GLY A 53 13.57 0.63 2.28
C GLY A 53 12.18 1.02 1.75
N ALA A 54 11.59 2.11 2.24
CA ALA A 54 10.27 2.62 1.83
C ALA A 54 10.35 3.84 0.89
N GLU A 55 11.52 4.15 0.31
CA GLU A 55 11.78 5.35 -0.49
C GLU A 55 10.89 5.42 -1.75
N HIS A 56 10.50 4.25 -2.26
CA HIS A 56 9.64 4.11 -3.45
C HIS A 56 8.16 3.86 -3.12
N TRP A 57 7.77 3.93 -1.84
CA TRP A 57 6.36 3.75 -1.49
C TRP A 57 5.48 4.87 -2.07
N PRO A 58 4.31 4.52 -2.63
CA PRO A 58 3.36 5.49 -3.16
C PRO A 58 2.55 6.15 -2.05
N ARG A 59 1.73 7.13 -2.43
CA ARG A 59 0.67 7.65 -1.57
C ARG A 59 -0.64 6.92 -1.86
N PHE A 60 -1.57 6.96 -0.91
CA PHE A 60 -2.93 6.46 -1.09
C PHE A 60 -3.93 7.62 -1.02
N VAL A 61 -4.58 7.89 -2.14
CA VAL A 61 -5.46 9.05 -2.34
C VAL A 61 -6.87 8.61 -2.76
N ARG A 62 -7.74 9.58 -3.01
CA ARG A 62 -9.14 9.37 -3.41
C ARG A 62 -9.23 8.37 -4.56
N ASN A 63 -10.14 7.41 -4.45
CA ASN A 63 -10.42 6.46 -5.53
C ASN A 63 -10.79 7.22 -6.82
N LEU A 64 -10.40 6.71 -8.00
CA LEU A 64 -10.78 7.34 -9.27
C LEU A 64 -12.31 7.39 -9.50
N SER A 65 -13.07 6.47 -8.89
CA SER A 65 -14.54 6.50 -8.91
C SER A 65 -15.13 7.68 -8.13
N ASP A 66 -14.31 8.40 -7.37
CA ASP A 66 -14.72 9.40 -6.38
C ASP A 66 -15.77 8.90 -5.37
N ARG A 67 -15.86 7.59 -5.17
CA ARG A 67 -16.79 6.92 -4.25
C ARG A 67 -16.06 6.04 -3.24
N PHE A 68 -16.73 5.77 -2.14
CA PHE A 68 -16.33 4.70 -1.22
C PHE A 68 -16.66 3.35 -1.84
N GLU A 69 -15.71 2.42 -1.80
CA GLU A 69 -15.87 1.08 -2.37
C GLU A 69 -15.85 0.04 -1.25
N ALA A 70 -16.99 -0.61 -1.04
CA ALA A 70 -17.14 -1.81 -0.21
C ALA A 70 -17.32 -3.01 -1.14
N ARG A 71 -16.27 -3.81 -1.31
CA ARG A 71 -16.19 -4.86 -2.34
C ARG A 71 -15.58 -6.14 -1.77
N PHE A 72 -15.79 -7.22 -2.50
CA PHE A 72 -15.02 -8.45 -2.37
C PHE A 72 -14.25 -8.63 -3.69
N SER A 73 -13.02 -8.12 -3.72
CA SER A 73 -12.24 -7.96 -4.95
C SER A 73 -11.23 -9.09 -5.10
N LEU A 74 -10.98 -9.54 -6.33
CA LEU A 74 -10.00 -10.58 -6.61
C LEU A 74 -8.60 -9.98 -6.67
N VAL A 75 -7.66 -10.59 -5.94
CA VAL A 75 -6.25 -10.21 -5.96
C VAL A 75 -5.35 -11.39 -6.28
N GLU A 76 -4.19 -11.09 -6.84
CA GLU A 76 -3.06 -12.01 -6.98
C GLU A 76 -1.92 -11.58 -6.05
N VAL A 77 -1.29 -12.56 -5.41
CA VAL A 77 -0.06 -12.35 -4.62
C VAL A 77 1.13 -12.31 -5.57
N ALA A 78 1.79 -11.16 -5.65
CA ALA A 78 2.97 -10.96 -6.47
C ALA A 78 4.26 -11.41 -5.73
N ALA A 79 5.31 -11.71 -6.48
CA ALA A 79 6.62 -11.99 -5.90
C ALA A 79 7.20 -10.68 -5.34
N SER A 80 7.59 -10.68 -4.06
CA SER A 80 8.18 -9.54 -3.36
C SER A 80 8.98 -9.98 -2.14
N PRO A 81 9.78 -9.09 -1.51
CA PRO A 81 10.46 -9.36 -0.24
C PRO A 81 9.54 -9.58 0.98
N SER A 82 8.21 -9.44 0.83
CA SER A 82 7.27 -9.44 1.95
C SER A 82 7.27 -10.78 2.70
N LEU A 83 7.81 -10.77 3.93
CA LEU A 83 7.80 -11.93 4.84
C LEU A 83 6.37 -12.41 5.16
N PHE A 84 5.39 -11.51 5.18
CA PHE A 84 3.97 -11.86 5.40
C PHE A 84 3.33 -12.64 4.25
N MET A 85 3.95 -12.64 3.07
CA MET A 85 3.42 -13.29 1.85
C MET A 85 4.25 -14.53 1.47
N GLN A 86 5.13 -14.99 2.34
CA GLN A 86 5.98 -16.15 2.09
C GLN A 86 5.14 -17.38 1.76
N GLY A 87 5.48 -18.06 0.66
CA GLY A 87 4.77 -19.26 0.21
C GLY A 87 3.41 -19.00 -0.45
N MET A 88 2.98 -17.74 -0.58
CA MET A 88 1.69 -17.38 -1.17
C MET A 88 1.79 -16.84 -2.60
N THR A 89 2.99 -16.51 -3.10
CA THR A 89 3.20 -15.97 -4.45
C THR A 89 2.48 -16.80 -5.53
N GLY A 90 1.76 -16.13 -6.43
CA GLY A 90 0.94 -16.73 -7.48
C GLY A 90 -0.47 -17.15 -7.03
N SER A 91 -0.77 -17.14 -5.72
CA SER A 91 -2.12 -17.40 -5.23
C SER A 91 -3.08 -16.31 -5.70
N ARG A 92 -4.30 -16.71 -6.02
CA ARG A 92 -5.40 -15.82 -6.40
C ARG A 92 -6.60 -16.10 -5.52
N MET A 93 -7.10 -15.08 -4.84
CA MET A 93 -8.22 -15.22 -3.92
C MET A 93 -8.91 -13.87 -3.72
N PRO A 94 -10.22 -13.88 -3.45
CA PRO A 94 -10.92 -12.65 -3.15
C PRO A 94 -10.59 -12.17 -1.73
N ILE A 95 -10.53 -10.85 -1.56
CA ILE A 95 -10.28 -10.18 -0.28
C ILE A 95 -11.31 -9.07 -0.06
N ALA A 96 -11.62 -8.80 1.20
CA ALA A 96 -12.46 -7.67 1.58
C ALA A 96 -11.77 -6.35 1.26
N VAL A 97 -12.49 -5.46 0.57
CA VAL A 97 -12.08 -4.09 0.25
C VAL A 97 -13.11 -3.14 0.82
N SER A 98 -12.68 -2.12 1.56
CA SER A 98 -13.58 -1.17 2.20
C SER A 98 -12.87 0.18 2.39
N HIS A 99 -12.78 0.98 1.32
CA HIS A 99 -12.07 2.26 1.36
C HIS A 99 -12.57 3.30 0.34
N GLY A 100 -12.46 4.58 0.68
CA GLY A 100 -12.68 5.70 -0.24
C GLY A 100 -11.40 6.39 -0.73
N LYS A 101 -10.24 6.02 -0.18
CA LYS A 101 -8.93 6.63 -0.47
C LYS A 101 -7.85 5.54 -0.64
N GLY A 102 -8.08 4.59 -1.55
CA GLY A 102 -7.19 3.47 -1.80
C GLY A 102 -6.40 3.57 -3.12
N HIS A 103 -6.55 4.65 -3.88
CA HIS A 103 -5.85 4.80 -5.15
C HIS A 103 -4.35 5.06 -4.91
N VAL A 104 -3.51 4.22 -5.51
CA VAL A 104 -2.05 4.38 -5.52
C VAL A 104 -1.66 5.56 -6.40
N GLU A 105 -1.12 6.61 -5.77
CA GLU A 105 -0.59 7.80 -6.43
C GLU A 105 0.94 7.77 -6.40
N VAL A 106 1.53 7.83 -7.59
CA VAL A 106 2.97 8.00 -7.81
C VAL A 106 3.26 9.42 -8.29
N ARG A 107 4.48 9.92 -8.07
CA ARG A 107 4.89 11.26 -8.49
C ARG A 107 4.90 11.42 -10.02
N ASP A 108 5.37 10.38 -10.70
CA ASP A 108 5.55 10.32 -12.15
C ASP A 108 5.76 8.87 -12.59
N ALA A 109 5.92 8.65 -13.90
CA ALA A 109 6.17 7.34 -14.48
C ALA A 109 7.50 6.71 -14.01
N ALA A 110 8.53 7.52 -13.71
CA ALA A 110 9.81 7.01 -13.23
C ALA A 110 9.68 6.45 -11.80
N HIS A 111 8.85 7.08 -10.96
CA HIS A 111 8.53 6.57 -9.63
C HIS A 111 7.80 5.23 -9.70
N LEU A 112 6.81 5.09 -10.58
CA LEU A 112 6.12 3.81 -10.78
C LEU A 112 7.09 2.74 -11.30
N ALA A 113 7.90 3.06 -12.30
CA ALA A 113 8.89 2.14 -12.84
C ALA A 113 9.91 1.69 -11.78
N ALA A 114 10.35 2.59 -10.90
CA ALA A 114 11.25 2.26 -9.80
C ALA A 114 10.58 1.31 -8.78
N LEU A 115 9.35 1.61 -8.36
CA LEU A 115 8.60 0.73 -7.45
C LEU A 115 8.46 -0.69 -8.02
N GLU A 116 8.17 -0.79 -9.31
CA GLU A 116 8.04 -2.05 -10.04
C GLU A 116 9.37 -2.78 -10.20
N SER A 117 10.43 -2.08 -10.63
CA SER A 117 11.74 -2.68 -10.90
C SER A 117 12.43 -3.20 -9.63
N HIS A 118 12.14 -2.59 -8.48
CA HIS A 118 12.61 -3.08 -7.18
C HIS A 118 11.79 -4.28 -6.64
N GLY A 119 10.73 -4.70 -7.34
CA GLY A 119 9.94 -5.88 -6.96
C GLY A 119 9.18 -5.69 -5.64
N LEU A 120 8.81 -4.46 -5.30
CA LEU A 120 8.21 -4.15 -3.99
C LEU A 120 6.69 -4.33 -3.95
N VAL A 121 6.05 -4.62 -5.08
CA VAL A 121 4.59 -4.84 -5.17
C VAL A 121 4.24 -6.24 -4.65
N ALA A 122 3.42 -6.31 -3.60
CA ALA A 122 3.05 -7.57 -2.94
C ALA A 122 1.67 -8.10 -3.35
N LEU A 123 0.71 -7.23 -3.67
CA LEU A 123 -0.63 -7.60 -4.14
C LEU A 123 -1.06 -6.76 -5.33
N ARG A 124 -1.74 -7.40 -6.29
CA ARG A 124 -2.40 -6.74 -7.41
C ARG A 124 -3.86 -7.13 -7.54
N PHE A 125 -4.72 -6.19 -7.88
CA PHE A 125 -6.06 -6.49 -8.37
C PHE A 125 -5.99 -7.18 -9.73
N VAL A 126 -6.78 -8.24 -9.88
CA VAL A 126 -6.94 -8.99 -11.12
C VAL A 126 -8.41 -9.08 -11.50
N ASN A 127 -8.70 -9.19 -12.79
CA ASN A 127 -10.05 -9.54 -13.25
C ASN A 127 -10.35 -11.03 -13.00
N ASN A 128 -11.58 -11.47 -13.26
CA ASN A 128 -11.98 -12.86 -13.06
C ASN A 128 -11.31 -13.86 -14.01
N ALA A 129 -10.67 -13.40 -15.09
CA ALA A 129 -9.80 -14.22 -15.93
C ALA A 129 -8.38 -14.33 -15.36
N GLY A 130 -8.10 -13.68 -14.22
CA GLY A 130 -6.82 -13.69 -13.54
C GLY A 130 -5.75 -12.83 -14.20
N GLN A 131 -6.16 -11.81 -14.96
CA GLN A 131 -5.25 -10.82 -15.55
C GLN A 131 -5.22 -9.57 -14.67
N VAL A 132 -4.03 -9.04 -14.40
CA VAL A 132 -3.87 -7.73 -13.73
C VAL A 132 -4.70 -6.68 -14.47
N THR A 133 -5.39 -5.83 -13.72
CA THR A 133 -6.34 -4.89 -14.32
C THR A 133 -6.40 -3.54 -13.62
N GLU A 134 -6.72 -2.51 -14.41
CA GLU A 134 -7.10 -1.17 -13.94
C GLU A 134 -8.60 -0.92 -14.15
N ALA A 135 -9.31 -1.89 -14.74
CA ALA A 135 -10.72 -1.74 -15.06
C ALA A 135 -11.59 -1.85 -13.80
N TYR A 136 -12.45 -0.85 -13.62
CA TYR A 136 -13.47 -0.84 -12.58
C TYR A 136 -14.60 -1.86 -12.88
N PRO A 137 -15.16 -2.57 -11.88
CA PRO A 137 -14.82 -2.55 -10.45
C PRO A 137 -13.83 -3.65 -10.02
N ALA A 138 -13.25 -4.41 -10.96
CA ALA A 138 -12.28 -5.46 -10.63
C ALA A 138 -11.05 -4.88 -9.92
N ASN A 139 -10.56 -3.74 -10.42
CA ASN A 139 -9.76 -2.80 -9.66
C ASN A 139 -10.69 -1.69 -9.12
N PRO A 140 -10.98 -1.66 -7.81
CA PRO A 140 -12.02 -0.79 -7.27
C PRO A 140 -11.57 0.67 -7.13
N ASN A 141 -10.27 0.95 -7.07
CA ASN A 141 -9.75 2.30 -6.82
C ASN A 141 -9.00 2.91 -8.00
N GLY A 142 -8.76 2.14 -9.07
CA GLY A 142 -8.06 2.59 -10.28
C GLY A 142 -6.55 2.66 -10.12
N SER A 143 -5.96 1.97 -9.14
CA SER A 143 -4.50 1.99 -8.93
C SER A 143 -3.75 1.45 -10.15
N PRO A 144 -2.66 2.11 -10.59
CA PRO A 144 -1.86 1.67 -11.74
C PRO A 144 -1.33 0.25 -11.53
N ASN A 145 -1.27 -0.53 -12.61
CA ASN A 145 -0.83 -1.93 -12.61
C ASN A 145 -1.55 -2.81 -11.56
N GLY A 146 -2.76 -2.43 -11.15
CA GLY A 146 -3.53 -3.12 -10.12
C GLY A 146 -2.94 -3.03 -8.70
N ILE A 147 -1.91 -2.22 -8.45
CA ILE A 147 -1.16 -2.24 -7.18
C ILE A 147 -2.09 -1.96 -5.99
N THR A 148 -2.04 -2.80 -4.96
CA THR A 148 -2.80 -2.56 -3.72
C THR A 148 -2.07 -2.94 -2.43
N ALA A 149 -0.86 -3.49 -2.51
CA ALA A 149 0.04 -3.66 -1.38
C ALA A 149 1.49 -3.54 -1.84
N VAL A 150 2.32 -2.93 -1.01
CA VAL A 150 3.77 -2.80 -1.19
C VAL A 150 4.51 -3.26 0.06
N THR A 151 5.78 -3.60 -0.07
CA THR A 151 6.69 -3.95 1.02
C THR A 151 7.96 -3.11 0.97
N SER A 152 8.77 -3.12 2.03
CA SER A 152 10.10 -2.50 2.04
C SER A 152 11.14 -3.42 1.39
N ALA A 153 12.27 -2.86 0.96
CA ALA A 153 13.40 -3.59 0.39
C ALA A 153 14.07 -4.57 1.38
#